data_AF-A0A520HKC0-F1
#
_entry.id   AF-A0A520HKC0-F1
#
_cell.length_a   1.000
_cell.length_b   1.000
_cell.length_c   1.000
_cell.angle_alpha   90.00
_cell.angle_beta   90.00
_cell.angle_gamma   90.00
#
_symmetry.space_group_name_H-M   'P 1'
#
loop_
_entity.id
_entity.type
_entity.pdbx_description
1 polymer ?
#
loop_
_entity_poly.entity_id
_entity_poly.type
_entity_poly.pdbx_seq_one_letter_code
_entity_poly.pdbx_strand_id
1 'polypeptide(L)'
;MAGAVLNDTTTPATLPPLSSTLAATLPDATLFGSAAPGASYAVAELIVGDAVASRAIIERALPKDMAYPDPGLSVTWSGSTATITASRFARAVMLDFGDVAAQPADDGFDLLPGETRTVAVASDASPATLRKALTLRTLAR
;
A
#
# COMPACT_ATOMS: atom_id res chain seq x y z
N MET A 1 -4.49 13.13 2.49
CA MET A 1 -3.57 11.97 2.63
C MET A 1 -2.29 12.18 1.81
N ALA A 2 -1.46 13.15 2.18
CA ALA A 2 -0.23 13.53 1.46
C ALA A 2 1.06 13.27 2.26
N GLY A 3 0.98 12.53 3.37
CA GLY A 3 2.13 12.15 4.20
C GLY A 3 2.30 12.91 5.51
N ALA A 4 1.43 13.88 5.83
CA ALA A 4 1.46 14.53 7.14
C ALA A 4 1.11 13.52 8.24
N VAL A 5 2.04 13.31 9.18
CA VAL A 5 1.86 12.41 10.34
C VAL A 5 1.03 13.13 11.40
N LEU A 6 -0.08 12.51 11.82
CA LEU A 6 -0.95 13.04 12.89
C LEU A 6 -0.49 12.58 14.27
N ASN A 7 -0.07 11.31 14.36
CA ASN A 7 0.48 10.69 15.54
C ASN A 7 1.34 9.48 15.12
N ASP A 8 2.33 9.12 15.92
CA ASP A 8 3.20 7.96 15.72
C ASP A 8 3.61 7.39 17.08
N THR A 9 3.42 6.09 17.27
CA THR A 9 3.76 5.36 18.49
C THR A 9 4.25 3.97 18.16
N THR A 10 5.39 3.58 18.74
CA THR A 10 5.90 2.21 18.67
C THR A 10 6.05 1.66 20.09
N THR A 11 5.61 0.42 20.30
CA THR A 11 5.73 -0.26 21.59
C THR A 11 6.26 -1.68 21.41
N PRO A 12 7.16 -2.17 22.27
CA PRO A 12 7.59 -3.56 22.23
C PRO A 12 6.43 -4.52 22.52
N ALA A 13 6.38 -5.64 21.81
CA ALA A 13 5.44 -6.74 22.05
C ALA A 13 6.17 -8.09 22.05
N THR A 14 5.72 -9.02 22.89
CA THR A 14 6.16 -10.42 22.84
C THR A 14 5.07 -11.26 22.19
N LEU A 15 5.43 -11.99 21.14
CA LEU A 15 4.54 -12.88 20.40
C LEU A 15 4.95 -14.33 20.65
N PRO A 16 4.28 -15.06 21.56
CA PRO A 16 4.56 -16.47 21.76
C PRO A 16 4.34 -17.27 20.47
N PRO A 17 5.13 -18.32 20.19
CA PRO A 17 4.93 -19.19 19.04
C PRO A 17 3.50 -19.74 18.99
N LEU A 18 2.94 -19.82 17.78
CA LEU A 18 1.61 -20.41 17.53
C LEU A 18 0.47 -19.77 18.35
N SER A 19 0.53 -18.46 18.58
CA SER A 19 -0.48 -17.73 19.37
C SER A 19 -0.98 -16.47 18.66
N SER A 20 -2.00 -15.84 19.25
CA SER A 20 -2.47 -14.50 18.89
C SER A 20 -2.43 -13.61 20.14
N THR A 21 -1.70 -12.51 20.07
CA THR A 21 -1.53 -11.56 21.18
C THR A 21 -2.24 -10.25 20.81
N LEU A 22 -3.15 -9.79 21.68
CA LEU A 22 -3.65 -8.42 21.61
C LEU A 22 -2.52 -7.46 22.03
N ALA A 23 -1.88 -6.83 21.04
CA ALA A 23 -0.76 -5.92 21.30
C ALA A 23 -1.22 -4.56 21.84
N ALA A 24 -2.35 -4.05 21.35
CA ALA A 24 -2.89 -2.76 21.78
C ALA A 24 -4.40 -2.66 21.49
N THR A 25 -5.09 -1.80 22.25
CA THR A 25 -6.41 -1.26 21.90
C THR A 25 -6.30 0.26 21.93
N LEU A 26 -6.47 0.90 20.78
CA LEU A 26 -6.22 2.32 20.60
C LEU A 26 -7.54 3.03 20.23
N PRO A 27 -7.97 4.05 20.99
CA PRO A 27 -9.13 4.86 20.61
C PRO A 27 -8.89 5.62 19.30
N ASP A 28 -9.93 5.82 18.49
CA ASP A 28 -9.85 6.61 17.26
C ASP A 28 -9.27 8.01 17.49
N ALA A 29 -9.64 8.66 18.59
CA ALA A 29 -9.12 9.99 18.93
C ALA A 29 -7.58 9.98 19.12
N THR A 30 -7.01 8.87 19.57
CA THR A 30 -5.55 8.70 19.73
C THR A 30 -4.86 8.55 18.38
N LEU A 31 -5.46 7.84 17.43
CA LEU A 31 -4.85 7.57 16.11
C LEU A 31 -5.09 8.70 15.11
N PHE A 32 -6.30 9.25 15.09
CA PHE A 32 -6.76 10.14 14.03
C PHE A 32 -7.02 11.58 14.49
N GLY A 33 -6.90 11.86 15.80
CA GLY A 33 -7.16 13.18 16.37
C GLY A 33 -8.55 13.69 15.99
N SER A 34 -8.61 14.94 15.52
CA SER A 34 -9.84 15.58 15.04
C SER A 34 -10.05 15.47 13.53
N ALA A 35 -9.27 14.66 12.82
CA ALA A 35 -9.43 14.50 11.37
C ALA A 35 -10.82 13.91 11.04
N ALA A 36 -11.39 14.29 9.90
CA ALA A 36 -12.62 13.65 9.41
C ALA A 36 -12.34 12.16 9.06
N PRO A 37 -13.31 11.24 9.24
CA PRO A 37 -13.09 9.80 9.03
C PRO A 37 -12.50 9.40 7.67
N GLY A 38 -12.92 10.06 6.59
CA GLY A 38 -12.42 9.78 5.23
C GLY A 38 -11.16 10.53 4.82
N ALA A 39 -10.60 11.38 5.69
CA ALA A 39 -9.50 12.30 5.34
C ALA A 39 -8.11 11.79 5.78
N SER A 40 -8.07 10.70 6.55
CA SER A 40 -6.86 10.08 7.07
C SER A 40 -7.00 8.56 7.18
N TYR A 41 -5.88 7.88 7.27
CA TYR A 41 -5.75 6.45 7.50
C TYR A 41 -4.62 6.24 8.52
N ALA A 42 -4.62 5.08 9.16
CA ALA A 42 -3.54 4.65 10.03
C ALA A 42 -2.79 3.48 9.39
N VAL A 43 -1.52 3.35 9.75
CA VAL A 43 -0.64 2.25 9.33
C VAL A 43 -0.24 1.51 10.59
N ALA A 44 -0.56 0.22 10.65
CA ALA A 44 -0.10 -0.66 11.72
C ALA A 44 0.96 -1.59 11.15
N GLU A 45 2.17 -1.53 11.70
CA GLU A 45 3.29 -2.36 11.29
C GLU A 45 3.74 -3.29 12.42
N LEU A 46 4.01 -4.54 12.06
CA LEU A 46 4.79 -5.46 12.89
C LEU A 46 6.24 -5.38 12.45
N ILE A 47 7.12 -4.96 13.36
CA ILE A 47 8.55 -4.81 13.11
C ILE A 47 9.29 -5.92 13.85
N VAL A 48 10.16 -6.65 13.15
CA VAL A 48 11.01 -7.70 13.72
C VAL A 48 12.47 -7.36 13.37
N GLY A 49 13.26 -7.02 14.40
CA GLY A 49 14.57 -6.40 14.18
C GLY A 49 14.40 -5.05 13.49
N ASP A 50 15.05 -4.87 12.35
CA ASP A 50 14.98 -3.64 11.54
C ASP A 50 14.01 -3.76 10.35
N ALA A 51 13.26 -4.85 10.25
CA ALA A 51 12.40 -5.15 9.11
C ALA A 51 10.91 -5.09 9.46
N VAL A 52 10.12 -4.46 8.60
CA VAL A 52 8.64 -4.56 8.63
C VAL A 52 8.25 -5.96 8.15
N ALA A 53 7.82 -6.81 9.09
CA ALA A 53 7.39 -8.18 8.82
C ALA A 53 5.94 -8.25 8.35
N SER A 54 5.11 -7.28 8.72
CA SER A 54 3.73 -7.16 8.28
C SER A 54 3.23 -5.72 8.39
N ARG A 55 2.28 -5.36 7.53
CA ARG A 55 1.63 -4.05 7.52
C ARG A 55 0.13 -4.21 7.28
N ALA A 56 -0.67 -3.40 7.97
CA ALA A 56 -2.09 -3.21 7.70
C ALA A 56 -2.45 -1.73 7.57
N ILE A 57 -3.36 -1.42 6.64
CA ILE A 57 -4.00 -0.10 6.53
C ILE A 57 -5.32 -0.13 7.28
N ILE A 58 -5.55 0.88 8.12
CA ILE A 58 -6.75 1.03 8.95
C ILE A 58 -7.45 2.33 8.56
N GLU A 59 -8.74 2.22 8.25
CA GLU A 59 -9.59 3.32 7.79
C GLU A 59 -10.84 3.40 8.66
N ARG A 60 -11.37 4.62 8.84
CA ARG A 60 -12.59 4.87 9.65
C ARG A 60 -13.86 5.05 8.81
N ALA A 61 -13.74 4.95 7.50
CA ALA A 61 -14.87 4.99 6.59
C ALA A 61 -14.78 3.82 5.61
N LEU A 62 -15.90 3.51 4.98
CA LEU A 62 -15.92 2.52 3.89
C LEU A 62 -15.10 3.07 2.71
N PRO A 63 -14.44 2.22 1.90
CA PRO A 63 -13.61 2.70 0.80
C PRO A 63 -14.30 3.67 -0.17
N LYS A 64 -15.61 3.50 -0.43
CA LYS A 64 -16.39 4.40 -1.29
C LYS A 64 -16.55 5.84 -0.75
N ASP A 65 -16.37 6.00 0.56
CA ASP A 65 -16.55 7.24 1.33
C ASP A 65 -15.19 7.85 1.75
N MET A 66 -14.08 7.16 1.45
CA MET A 66 -12.73 7.68 1.64
C MET A 66 -12.40 8.74 0.59
N ALA A 67 -11.77 9.83 1.03
CA ALA A 67 -11.32 10.91 0.15
C ALA A 67 -9.92 10.59 -0.44
N TYR A 68 -9.78 9.43 -1.09
CA TYR A 68 -8.52 8.99 -1.70
C TYR A 68 -7.99 10.08 -2.65
N PRO A 69 -6.71 10.50 -2.50
CA PRO A 69 -6.13 11.47 -3.42
C PRO A 69 -5.82 10.79 -4.75
N ASP A 70 -5.63 11.58 -5.81
CA ASP A 70 -4.80 11.12 -6.92
C ASP A 70 -3.40 10.78 -6.36
N PRO A 71 -2.96 9.52 -6.42
CA PRO A 71 -1.69 9.09 -5.84
C PRO A 71 -0.46 9.63 -6.58
N GLY A 72 -0.62 10.08 -7.84
CA GLY A 72 0.51 10.41 -8.71
C GLY A 72 1.44 9.22 -8.91
N LEU A 73 0.89 8.05 -9.25
CA LEU A 73 1.67 6.84 -9.51
C LEU A 73 2.59 7.06 -10.71
N SER A 74 3.84 6.67 -10.56
CA SER A 74 4.81 6.59 -11.67
C SER A 74 5.39 5.18 -11.75
N VAL A 75 5.75 4.77 -12.95
CA VAL A 75 6.35 3.45 -13.21
C VAL A 75 7.60 3.58 -14.05
N THR A 76 8.66 2.91 -13.61
CA THR A 76 9.87 2.67 -14.39
C THR A 76 10.04 1.17 -14.60
N TRP A 77 10.77 0.79 -15.65
CA TRP A 77 10.92 -0.61 -16.06
C TRP A 77 12.38 -1.00 -16.22
N SER A 78 12.69 -2.23 -15.80
CA SER A 78 13.94 -2.92 -16.10
C SER A 78 13.63 -4.34 -16.55
N GLY A 79 13.74 -4.60 -17.86
CA GLY A 79 13.23 -5.84 -18.45
C GLY A 79 11.73 -6.00 -18.16
N SER A 80 11.34 -7.14 -17.59
CA SER A 80 9.96 -7.43 -17.16
C SER A 80 9.68 -7.03 -15.70
N THR A 81 10.54 -6.23 -15.08
CA THR A 81 10.35 -5.75 -13.71
C THR A 81 9.85 -4.31 -13.72
N ALA A 82 8.73 -4.06 -13.05
CA ALA A 82 8.15 -2.73 -12.87
C ALA A 82 8.50 -2.17 -11.48
N THR A 83 8.95 -0.93 -11.42
CA THR A 83 9.17 -0.20 -10.17
C THR A 83 8.15 0.94 -10.11
N ILE A 84 7.20 0.83 -9.18
CA ILE A 84 6.06 1.73 -9.01
C ILE A 84 6.31 2.61 -7.79
N THR A 85 6.16 3.92 -7.94
CA THR A 85 6.31 4.91 -6.86
C THR A 85 5.04 5.74 -6.75
N ALA A 86 4.61 6.04 -5.52
CA ALA A 86 3.47 6.92 -5.26
C ALA A 86 3.92 8.23 -4.60
N SER A 87 3.40 9.37 -5.05
CA SER A 87 3.66 10.67 -4.42
C SER A 87 2.76 10.95 -3.22
N ARG A 88 1.58 10.31 -3.19
CA ARG A 88 0.56 10.36 -2.15
C ARG A 88 0.07 8.94 -1.87
N PHE A 89 -0.80 8.78 -0.88
CA PHE A 89 -1.30 7.45 -0.53
C PHE A 89 -2.04 6.80 -1.72
N ALA A 90 -1.65 5.57 -2.06
CA ALA A 90 -2.30 4.75 -3.07
C ALA A 90 -2.83 3.46 -2.42
N ARG A 91 -4.15 3.27 -2.46
CA ARG A 91 -4.84 2.12 -1.86
C ARG A 91 -5.13 1.05 -2.92
N ALA A 92 -4.76 -0.20 -2.65
CA ALA A 92 -4.96 -1.36 -3.53
C ALA A 92 -4.53 -1.08 -4.97
N VAL A 93 -3.25 -0.75 -5.14
CA VAL A 93 -2.59 -0.59 -6.43
C VAL A 93 -2.63 -1.92 -7.17
N MET A 94 -3.25 -1.92 -8.35
CA MET A 94 -3.35 -3.09 -9.22
C MET A 94 -2.59 -2.87 -10.53
N LEU A 95 -1.86 -3.90 -10.97
CA LEU A 95 -1.20 -3.97 -12.27
C LEU A 95 -2.09 -4.75 -13.24
N ASP A 96 -2.84 -4.03 -14.08
CA ASP A 96 -3.72 -4.61 -15.10
C ASP A 96 -3.00 -4.63 -16.46
N PHE A 97 -2.96 -5.77 -17.13
CA PHE A 97 -2.34 -5.96 -18.45
C PHE A 97 -3.38 -6.22 -19.57
N GLY A 98 -4.67 -6.09 -19.27
CA GLY A 98 -5.76 -6.38 -20.21
C GLY A 98 -5.68 -7.81 -20.74
N ASP A 99 -5.65 -7.96 -22.07
CA ASP A 99 -5.60 -9.27 -22.74
C ASP A 99 -4.20 -9.91 -22.76
N VAL A 100 -3.15 -9.21 -22.30
CA VAL A 100 -1.80 -9.76 -22.25
C VAL A 100 -1.67 -10.67 -21.03
N ALA A 101 -1.38 -11.95 -21.27
CA ALA A 101 -1.15 -12.92 -20.21
C ALA A 101 0.13 -12.57 -19.44
N ALA A 102 -0.05 -12.01 -18.24
CA ALA A 102 1.02 -11.58 -17.35
C ALA A 102 0.66 -11.91 -15.89
N GLN A 103 1.66 -12.25 -15.09
CA GLN A 103 1.51 -12.60 -13.68
C GLN A 103 2.49 -11.76 -12.86
N PRO A 104 2.03 -10.64 -12.27
CA PRO A 104 2.81 -9.90 -11.29
C PRO A 104 3.13 -10.78 -10.08
N ALA A 105 4.36 -10.66 -9.56
CA ALA A 105 4.75 -11.34 -8.33
C ALA A 105 4.00 -10.80 -7.09
N ASP A 106 3.40 -9.63 -7.22
CA ASP A 106 2.60 -8.98 -6.20
C ASP A 106 1.60 -8.02 -6.84
N ASP A 107 0.40 -7.93 -6.27
CA ASP A 107 -0.69 -7.13 -6.80
C ASP A 107 -1.69 -6.75 -5.71
N GLY A 108 -2.43 -5.66 -5.90
CA GLY A 108 -3.38 -5.16 -4.90
C GLY A 108 -2.74 -4.61 -3.63
N PHE A 109 -1.48 -4.20 -3.69
CA PHE A 109 -0.72 -3.66 -2.55
C PHE A 109 -0.97 -2.16 -2.35
N ASP A 110 -0.63 -1.65 -1.16
CA ASP A 110 -0.68 -0.22 -0.87
C ASP A 110 0.70 0.43 -1.02
N LEU A 111 0.71 1.72 -1.36
CA LEU A 111 1.91 2.55 -1.32
C LEU A 111 1.66 3.77 -0.43
N LEU A 112 2.50 3.95 0.57
CA LEU A 112 2.55 5.17 1.36
C LEU A 112 3.16 6.33 0.54
N PRO A 113 2.92 7.60 0.93
CA PRO A 113 3.53 8.74 0.26
C PRO A 113 5.06 8.63 0.18
N GLY A 114 5.60 8.67 -1.04
CA GLY A 114 7.03 8.52 -1.32
C GLY A 114 7.51 7.07 -1.42
N GLU A 115 6.67 6.08 -1.12
CA GLU A 115 7.05 4.68 -1.15
C GLU A 115 7.15 4.15 -2.58
N THR A 116 8.05 3.18 -2.75
CA THR A 116 8.32 2.51 -4.02
C THR A 116 8.24 1.00 -3.82
N ARG A 117 7.61 0.30 -4.76
CA ARG A 117 7.60 -1.17 -4.82
C ARG A 117 8.08 -1.66 -6.17
N THR A 118 8.93 -2.68 -6.14
CA THR A 118 9.45 -3.36 -7.33
C THR A 118 8.74 -4.69 -7.48
N VAL A 119 8.13 -4.93 -8.63
CA VAL A 119 7.31 -6.10 -8.93
C VAL A 119 7.83 -6.76 -10.21
N ALA A 120 8.29 -8.00 -10.09
CA ALA A 120 8.63 -8.83 -11.24
C ALA A 120 7.33 -9.30 -11.92
N VAL A 121 7.29 -9.27 -13.26
CA VAL A 121 6.14 -9.73 -14.04
C VAL A 121 6.55 -10.93 -14.88
N ALA A 122 5.95 -12.09 -14.58
CA ALA A 122 6.15 -13.30 -15.36
C ALA A 122 5.21 -13.31 -16.58
N SER A 123 5.76 -13.46 -17.78
CA SER A 123 5.02 -13.51 -19.05
C SER A 123 5.91 -13.99 -20.19
N ASP A 124 5.32 -14.60 -21.21
CA ASP A 124 5.98 -14.89 -22.50
C ASP A 124 6.01 -13.65 -23.42
N ALA A 125 5.28 -12.59 -23.07
CA ALA A 125 5.27 -11.35 -23.84
C ALA A 125 6.59 -10.59 -23.71
N SER A 126 6.94 -9.83 -24.76
CA SER A 126 8.13 -8.98 -24.73
C SER A 126 8.00 -7.88 -23.66
N PRO A 127 9.12 -7.40 -23.08
CA PRO A 127 9.10 -6.25 -22.16
C PRO A 127 8.40 -5.00 -22.73
N ALA A 128 8.55 -4.75 -24.03
CA ALA A 128 7.88 -3.63 -24.70
C ALA A 128 6.34 -3.82 -24.73
N THR A 129 5.87 -5.05 -24.92
CA THR A 129 4.45 -5.40 -24.88
C THR A 129 3.89 -5.21 -23.48
N LEU A 130 4.58 -5.71 -22.45
CA LEU A 130 4.18 -5.54 -21.05
C LEU A 130 4.07 -4.06 -20.67
N ARG A 131 5.08 -3.26 -20.98
CA ARG A 131 5.08 -1.82 -20.70
C ARG A 131 3.93 -1.09 -21.39
N LYS A 132 3.59 -1.47 -22.62
CA LYS A 132 2.48 -0.85 -23.37
C LYS A 132 1.11 -1.26 -22.83
N ALA A 133 0.99 -2.50 -22.35
CA ALA A 133 -0.27 -3.06 -21.85
C ALA A 133 -0.60 -2.63 -20.41
N LEU A 134 0.42 -2.30 -19.59
CA LEU A 134 0.21 -1.93 -18.20
C LEU A 134 -0.72 -0.73 -18.05
N THR A 135 -1.78 -0.94 -17.28
CA THR A 135 -2.62 0.08 -16.66
C THR A 135 -2.52 -0.07 -15.15
N LEU A 136 -2.09 0.98 -14.46
CA LEU A 136 -2.15 1.01 -13.00
C LEU A 136 -3.54 1.46 -12.56
N ARG A 137 -4.15 0.70 -11.64
CA ARG A 137 -5.44 1.05 -11.01
C ARG A 137 -5.25 1.18 -9.51
N THR A 138 -6.13 1.94 -8.85
CA THR A 138 -6.18 2.11 -7.40
C THR A 138 -7.62 2.45 -7.02
N LEU A 139 -7.95 2.49 -5.72
CA LEU A 139 -9.28 2.90 -5.26
C LEU A 139 -9.52 4.42 -5.39
N ALA A 140 -8.48 5.23 -5.66
CA ALA A 140 -8.69 6.62 -6.03
C ALA A 140 -9.54 6.69 -7.30
N ARG A 141 -10.55 7.57 -7.28
CA ARG A 141 -11.48 7.77 -8.40
C ARG A 141 -10.83 8.53 -9.54
#